data_AF-A0A962XLN3-F1
#
_entry.id   AF-A0A962XLN3-F1
#
_cell.length_a   1.000
_cell.length_b   1.000
_cell.length_c   1.000
_cell.angle_alpha   90.00
_cell.angle_beta   90.00
_cell.angle_gamma   90.00
#
_symmetry.space_group_name_H-M   'P 1'
#
loop_
_entity.id
_entity.type
_entity.pdbx_description
1 polymer ?
#
loop_
_entity_poly.entity_id
_entity_poly.type
_entity_poly.pdbx_seq_one_letter_code
_entity_poly.pdbx_strand_id
1 'polypeptide(L)'
;MAGRLPANVTVGQIYRHDKFYKNDTGQWQIKYLLILTVTLGGDVVFRLLTSRAHGRPESPPCYHGDPYPSFYLGYLGGELTAKSWLDLRQQADYDGVQFSKEHLPCVATLSKEVLCCALDCTANADDTTRQQKRLIRDQRAALHCS
;
A
#
# COMPACT_ATOMS: atom_id res chain seq x y z
N MET A 1 -4.60 8.54 -17.47
CA MET A 1 -3.26 8.07 -17.89
C MET A 1 -2.43 7.98 -16.62
N ALA A 2 -1.93 6.79 -16.28
CA ALA A 2 -1.01 6.63 -15.16
C ALA A 2 0.36 7.25 -15.52
N GLY A 3 1.07 7.81 -14.54
CA GLY A 3 2.42 8.32 -14.73
C GLY A 3 3.44 7.19 -14.92
N ARG A 4 4.69 7.56 -15.22
CA ARG A 4 5.79 6.60 -15.30
C ARG A 4 6.30 6.31 -13.88
N LEU A 5 6.38 5.03 -13.52
CA LEU A 5 6.99 4.61 -12.25
C LEU A 5 8.48 5.03 -12.20
N PRO A 6 9.01 5.37 -11.01
CA PRO A 6 10.45 5.45 -10.82
C PRO A 6 11.11 4.14 -11.27
N ALA A 7 12.36 4.21 -11.74
CA ALA A 7 13.07 3.03 -12.21
C ALA A 7 13.07 1.93 -11.13
N ASN A 8 12.72 0.70 -11.52
CA ASN A 8 12.64 -0.48 -10.64
C ASN A 8 11.52 -0.46 -9.58
N VAL A 9 10.51 0.39 -9.73
CA VAL A 9 9.28 0.34 -8.93
C VAL A 9 8.15 -0.30 -9.73
N THR A 10 7.52 -1.33 -9.18
CA THR A 10 6.39 -2.02 -9.80
C THR A 10 5.17 -1.98 -8.88
N VAL A 11 3.99 -1.71 -9.44
CA VAL A 11 2.72 -1.81 -8.71
C VAL A 11 2.54 -3.24 -8.18
N GLY A 12 2.07 -3.36 -6.93
CA GLY A 12 1.92 -4.63 -6.23
C GLY A 12 3.15 -5.10 -5.47
N GLN A 13 4.30 -4.43 -5.63
CA GLN A 13 5.47 -4.68 -4.80
C GLN A 13 5.31 -4.07 -3.41
N ILE A 14 5.92 -4.75 -2.44
CA ILE A 14 5.99 -4.33 -1.04
C ILE A 14 7.44 -4.00 -0.72
N TYR A 15 7.66 -2.78 -0.24
CA TYR A 15 8.97 -2.27 0.12
C TYR A 15 9.10 -2.12 1.63
N ARG A 16 10.27 -2.48 2.18
CA ARG A 16 10.63 -2.23 3.57
C ARG A 16 11.28 -0.87 3.70
N HIS A 17 10.84 -0.09 4.67
CA HIS A 17 11.36 1.23 4.97
C HIS A 17 11.84 1.29 6.43
N ASP A 18 13.16 1.32 6.63
CA ASP A 18 13.77 1.15 7.95
C ASP A 18 13.71 2.39 8.84
N LYS A 19 13.57 3.56 8.21
CA LYS A 19 13.57 4.87 8.86
C LYS A 19 12.31 5.68 8.55
N PHE A 20 11.12 5.06 8.62
CA PHE A 20 9.88 5.70 8.15
C PHE A 20 9.49 6.92 8.99
N TYR A 21 9.60 6.80 10.31
CA TYR A 21 9.44 7.92 11.24
C TYR A 21 10.16 7.62 12.56
N LYS A 22 10.43 8.67 13.35
CA LYS A 22 10.88 8.53 14.72
C LYS A 22 9.68 8.52 15.66
N ASN A 23 9.64 7.57 16.58
CA ASN A 23 8.68 7.59 17.68
C ASN A 23 9.06 8.67 18.72
N ASP A 24 8.26 8.80 19.78
CA ASP A 24 8.47 9.79 20.85
C ASP A 24 9.81 9.63 21.57
N THR A 25 10.41 8.44 21.53
CA THR A 25 11.73 8.14 22.09
C THR A 25 12.88 8.39 21.11
N GLY A 26 12.60 8.92 19.91
CA GLY A 26 13.58 9.20 18.88
C GLY A 26 14.04 7.98 18.06
N GLN A 27 13.45 6.80 18.29
CA GLN A 27 13.80 5.57 17.59
C GLN A 27 13.10 5.48 16.25
N TRP A 28 13.88 5.16 15.21
CA TRP A 28 13.36 4.87 13.88
C TRP A 28 12.45 3.65 13.90
N GLN A 29 11.31 3.77 13.24
CA GLN A 29 10.33 2.70 13.09
C GLN A 29 10.36 2.15 11.67
N ILE A 30 10.34 0.82 11.57
CA ILE A 30 10.25 0.09 10.31
C ILE A 30 8.79 0.08 9.86
N LYS A 31 8.58 0.33 8.57
CA LYS A 31 7.28 0.20 7.92
C LYS A 31 7.39 -0.53 6.59
N TYR A 32 6.25 -1.01 6.12
CA TYR A 32 6.11 -1.78 4.89
C TYR A 32 5.09 -1.09 4.00
N LEU A 33 5.49 -0.78 2.77
CA LEU A 33 4.72 0.04 1.84
C LEU A 33 4.29 -0.83 0.66
N LEU A 34 2.99 -1.01 0.47
CA LEU A 34 2.45 -1.60 -0.77
C LEU A 34 2.24 -0.50 -1.81
N ILE A 35 2.86 -0.66 -2.97
CA ILE A 35 2.72 0.28 -4.08
C ILE A 35 1.42 0.00 -4.84
N LEU A 36 0.53 0.99 -4.90
CA LEU A 36 -0.79 0.86 -5.52
C LEU A 36 -0.83 1.44 -6.92
N THR A 37 -0.20 2.59 -7.14
CA THR A 37 -0.13 3.29 -8.44
C THR A 37 0.86 4.45 -8.34
N VAL A 38 1.01 5.24 -9.40
CA VAL A 38 1.80 6.48 -9.44
C VAL A 38 1.03 7.64 -10.03
N THR A 39 1.33 8.85 -9.55
CA THR A 39 0.82 10.09 -10.13
C THR A 39 1.54 10.40 -11.44
N LEU A 40 0.97 11.31 -12.24
CA LEU A 40 1.63 11.83 -13.45
C LEU A 40 2.96 12.54 -13.14
N GLY A 41 3.08 13.13 -11.94
CA GLY A 41 4.31 13.77 -11.46
C GLY A 41 5.39 12.80 -10.99
N GLY A 42 5.08 11.50 -10.91
CA GLY A 42 6.01 10.46 -10.48
C GLY A 42 5.90 10.10 -9.00
N ASP A 43 5.01 10.73 -8.24
CA ASP A 43 4.77 10.39 -6.84
C ASP A 43 4.12 9.03 -6.71
N VAL A 44 4.47 8.33 -5.63
CA VAL A 44 4.05 6.96 -5.38
C VAL A 44 2.83 6.94 -4.48
N VAL A 45 1.72 6.40 -4.97
CA VAL A 45 0.53 6.16 -4.16
C VAL A 45 0.69 4.81 -3.49
N PHE A 46 0.74 4.81 -2.16
CA PHE A 46 0.95 3.62 -1.35
C PHE A 46 -0.02 3.53 -0.16
N ARG A 47 -0.05 2.35 0.46
CA ARG A 47 -0.63 2.15 1.79
C ARG A 47 0.32 1.31 2.64
N LEU A 48 0.22 1.49 3.95
CA LEU A 48 1.07 0.80 4.91
C LEU A 48 0.52 -0.59 5.24
N LEU A 49 1.40 -1.54 5.46
CA LEU A 49 1.05 -2.83 6.06
C LEU A 49 1.11 -2.74 7.59
N THR A 50 0.26 -3.52 8.24
CA THR A 50 0.28 -3.75 9.68
C THR A 50 0.04 -5.23 9.98
N SER A 51 0.78 -5.77 10.95
CA SER A 51 0.51 -7.09 11.54
C SER A 51 -0.38 -7.03 12.77
N ARG A 52 -0.74 -5.82 13.23
CA ARG A 52 -1.61 -5.62 14.38
C ARG A 52 -3.06 -5.72 13.93
N ALA A 53 -3.75 -6.77 14.37
CA ALA A 53 -5.15 -6.99 14.07
C ALA A 53 -6.04 -5.88 14.66
N HIS A 54 -6.00 -5.61 15.97
CA HIS A 54 -6.78 -4.55 16.63
C HIS A 54 -8.27 -4.44 16.19
N GLY A 55 -8.94 -5.56 15.88
CA GLY A 55 -10.34 -5.56 15.41
C GLY A 55 -10.51 -5.52 13.89
N ARG A 56 -9.42 -5.47 13.12
CA ARG A 56 -9.43 -5.68 11.67
C ARG A 56 -9.84 -7.13 11.36
N PRO A 57 -10.95 -7.35 10.64
CA PRO A 57 -11.43 -8.70 10.36
C PRO A 57 -10.56 -9.39 9.29
N GLU A 58 -10.63 -10.71 9.26
CA GLU A 58 -10.10 -11.54 8.16
C GLU A 58 -11.19 -11.81 7.11
N SER A 59 -12.46 -11.79 7.52
CA SER A 59 -13.64 -11.99 6.67
C SER A 59 -14.77 -11.04 7.10
N PRO A 60 -15.34 -10.24 6.18
CA PRO A 60 -14.87 -10.03 4.81
C PRO A 60 -13.46 -9.41 4.81
N PRO A 61 -12.62 -9.68 3.79
CA PRO A 61 -11.25 -9.18 3.76
C PRO A 61 -11.20 -7.65 3.63
N CYS A 62 -12.15 -7.05 2.92
CA CYS A 62 -12.28 -5.60 2.82
C CYS A 62 -13.20 -5.09 3.94
N TYR A 63 -12.68 -4.19 4.78
CA TYR A 63 -13.39 -3.60 5.91
C TYR A 63 -13.17 -2.09 5.94
N HIS A 64 -14.25 -1.32 5.82
CA HIS A 64 -14.20 0.15 5.87
C HIS A 64 -14.76 0.72 7.18
N GLY A 65 -15.07 -0.14 8.15
CA GLY A 65 -15.64 0.30 9.42
C GLY A 65 -14.59 0.83 10.42
N ASP A 66 -15.11 1.35 11.53
CA ASP A 66 -14.31 1.88 12.62
C ASP A 66 -13.73 0.79 13.54
N PRO A 67 -12.66 1.08 14.29
CA PRO A 67 -11.81 2.27 14.19
C PRO A 67 -10.70 2.13 13.14
N TYR A 68 -10.59 0.96 12.50
CA TYR A 68 -9.43 0.57 11.73
C TYR A 68 -9.85 -0.05 10.39
N PRO A 69 -10.11 0.78 9.35
CA PRO A 69 -10.43 0.29 8.02
C PRO A 69 -9.20 -0.38 7.39
N SER A 70 -9.37 -1.59 6.85
CA SER A 70 -8.29 -2.44 6.32
C SER A 70 -8.72 -3.34 5.17
N PHE A 71 -7.73 -3.83 4.43
CA PHE A 71 -7.85 -5.01 3.61
C PHE A 71 -6.97 -6.16 4.15
N TYR A 72 -7.54 -7.33 4.44
CA TYR A 72 -6.78 -8.50 4.89
C TYR A 72 -5.97 -9.12 3.73
N LEU A 73 -4.66 -9.26 3.93
CA LEU A 73 -3.71 -9.79 2.93
C LEU A 73 -3.27 -11.23 3.21
N GLY A 74 -3.62 -11.80 4.37
CA GLY A 74 -3.14 -13.13 4.75
C GLY A 74 -1.69 -13.14 5.22
N TYR A 75 -1.03 -14.27 5.00
CA TYR A 75 0.41 -14.46 5.22
C TYR A 75 1.14 -14.22 3.90
N LEU A 76 2.09 -13.28 3.89
CA LEU A 76 2.80 -12.89 2.68
C LEU A 76 4.13 -13.65 2.49
N GLY A 77 4.62 -14.31 3.54
CA GLY A 77 5.84 -15.10 3.50
C GLY A 77 7.11 -14.25 3.54
N GLY A 78 8.26 -14.89 3.35
CA GLY A 78 9.57 -14.23 3.50
C GLY A 78 9.75 -13.68 4.92
N GLU A 79 10.11 -12.40 5.03
CA GLU A 79 10.18 -11.70 6.32
C GLU A 79 8.81 -11.27 6.88
N LEU A 80 7.74 -11.31 6.07
CA LEU A 80 6.37 -10.99 6.46
C LEU A 80 5.63 -12.26 6.93
N THR A 81 6.13 -12.84 8.02
CA THR A 81 5.65 -14.13 8.57
C THR A 81 4.36 -14.03 9.39
N ALA A 82 3.91 -12.81 9.71
CA ALA A 82 2.66 -12.57 10.40
C ALA A 82 1.51 -12.30 9.43
N LYS A 83 0.28 -12.55 9.90
CA LYS A 83 -0.93 -12.06 9.25
C LYS A 83 -0.81 -10.56 9.02
N SER A 84 -1.14 -10.11 7.82
CA SER A 84 -0.96 -8.73 7.39
C SER A 84 -2.27 -8.13 6.91
N TRP A 85 -2.45 -6.86 7.22
CA TRP A 85 -3.51 -6.01 6.69
C TRP A 85 -2.91 -4.82 5.99
N LEU A 86 -3.52 -4.41 4.88
CA LEU A 86 -3.33 -3.09 4.30
C LEU A 86 -4.14 -2.09 5.13
N ASP A 87 -3.47 -1.08 5.68
CA ASP A 87 -4.13 0.01 6.41
C ASP A 87 -4.77 0.98 5.40
N LEU A 88 -6.08 1.14 5.43
CA LEU A 88 -6.81 1.97 4.47
C LEU A 88 -6.93 3.43 4.90
N ARG A 89 -6.43 3.76 6.10
CA ARG A 89 -6.43 5.14 6.61
C ARG A 89 -5.60 6.06 5.72
N GLN A 90 -5.88 7.35 5.82
CA GLN A 90 -5.28 8.36 4.95
C GLN A 90 -3.75 8.28 4.96
N GLN A 91 -3.14 8.27 3.77
CA GLN A 91 -1.70 8.42 3.57
C GLN A 91 -1.47 9.47 2.50
N ALA A 92 -0.49 10.35 2.74
CA ALA A 92 0.05 11.22 1.70
C ALA A 92 0.77 10.38 0.65
N ASP A 93 0.79 10.87 -0.59
CA ASP A 93 1.62 10.25 -1.64
C ASP A 93 3.10 10.40 -1.24
N TYR A 94 3.91 9.40 -1.59
CA TYR A 94 5.35 9.46 -1.37
C TYR A 94 5.99 10.23 -2.53
N ASP A 95 6.80 11.25 -2.24
CA ASP A 95 7.54 11.97 -3.28
C ASP A 95 8.40 11.01 -4.13
N GLY A 96 8.16 11.01 -5.44
CA GLY A 96 8.80 10.06 -6.35
C GLY A 96 10.32 10.19 -6.41
N VAL A 97 10.83 11.42 -6.29
CA VAL A 97 12.27 11.71 -6.32
C VAL A 97 12.94 11.19 -5.04
N GLN A 98 12.34 11.45 -3.89
CA GLN A 98 12.80 10.93 -2.60
C GLN A 98 12.76 9.40 -2.59
N PHE A 99 11.64 8.80 -3.02
CA PHE A 99 11.51 7.34 -3.08
C PHE A 99 12.63 6.70 -3.91
N SER A 100 12.98 7.29 -5.06
CA SER A 100 14.03 6.76 -5.94
C SER A 100 15.46 6.89 -5.38
N LYS A 101 15.68 7.84 -4.46
CA LYS A 101 16.99 8.05 -3.80
C LYS A 101 17.18 7.13 -2.61
N GLU A 102 16.10 6.65 -2.02
CA GLU A 102 16.14 5.77 -0.86
C GLU A 102 16.39 4.31 -1.27
N HIS A 103 17.23 3.63 -0.49
CA HIS A 103 17.41 2.19 -0.65
C HIS A 103 16.32 1.45 0.12
N LEU A 104 15.19 1.22 -0.54
CA LEU A 104 14.08 0.45 -0.02
C LEU A 104 14.12 -0.96 -0.65
N PRO A 105 14.45 -2.02 0.10
CA PRO A 105 14.43 -3.37 -0.46
C PRO A 105 12.99 -3.81 -0.71
N CYS A 106 12.76 -4.40 -1.88
CA CYS A 106 11.51 -5.10 -2.19
C CYS A 106 11.52 -6.45 -1.46
N VAL A 107 10.50 -6.70 -0.64
CA VAL A 107 10.44 -7.87 0.26
C VAL A 107 9.35 -8.87 -0.13
N ALA A 108 8.36 -8.44 -0.90
CA ALA A 108 7.30 -9.29 -1.42
C ALA A 108 6.62 -8.63 -2.64
N THR A 109 5.95 -9.43 -3.44
CA THR A 109 5.09 -8.98 -4.54
C THR A 109 3.73 -9.68 -4.42
N LEU A 110 2.64 -8.93 -4.41
CA LEU A 110 1.30 -9.50 -4.40
C LEU A 110 1.00 -10.21 -5.74
N SER A 111 0.22 -11.30 -5.68
CA SER A 111 -0.38 -11.85 -6.89
C SER A 111 -1.34 -10.83 -7.50
N LYS A 112 -1.58 -10.94 -8.81
CA LYS A 112 -2.48 -10.03 -9.53
C LYS A 112 -3.87 -10.02 -8.92
N GLU A 113 -4.38 -11.18 -8.53
CA GLU A 113 -5.72 -11.37 -7.97
C GLU A 113 -5.87 -10.64 -6.64
N VAL A 114 -4.91 -10.83 -5.73
CA VAL A 114 -4.90 -10.16 -4.42
C VAL A 114 -4.75 -8.65 -4.59
N LEU A 115 -3.85 -8.23 -5.49
CA LEU A 115 -3.66 -6.81 -5.81
C LEU A 115 -4.94 -6.18 -6.36
N CYS A 116 -5.64 -6.83 -7.28
CA CYS A 116 -6.91 -6.34 -7.83
C CYS A 116 -7.96 -6.12 -6.74
N CYS A 117 -8.05 -7.03 -5.77
CA CYS A 117 -8.96 -6.91 -4.62
C CYS A 117 -8.53 -5.77 -3.68
N ALA A 118 -7.22 -5.66 -3.40
CA ALA A 118 -6.68 -4.60 -2.55
C ALA A 118 -6.89 -3.21 -3.17
N LEU A 119 -6.69 -3.07 -4.49
CA LEU A 119 -6.95 -1.82 -5.22
C LEU A 119 -8.44 -1.46 -5.19
N ASP A 120 -9.34 -2.44 -5.37
CA ASP A 120 -10.79 -2.18 -5.30
C ASP A 120 -11.21 -1.69 -3.92
N CYS A 121 -10.76 -2.40 -2.88
CA CYS A 121 -11.02 -2.02 -1.50
C CYS A 121 -10.49 -0.61 -1.21
N THR A 122 -9.21 -0.35 -1.54
CA THR A 122 -8.58 0.96 -1.28
C THR A 122 -9.26 2.10 -2.03
N ALA A 123 -9.67 1.90 -3.29
CA ALA A 123 -10.36 2.93 -4.06
C ALA A 123 -11.73 3.33 -3.48
N ASN A 124 -12.33 2.47 -2.65
CA ASN A 124 -13.63 2.69 -2.05
C ASN A 124 -13.56 3.03 -0.55
N ALA A 125 -12.37 3.11 0.05
CA ALA A 125 -12.18 3.58 1.42
C ALA A 125 -12.43 5.10 1.53
N ASP A 126 -13.04 5.53 2.63
CA ASP A 126 -13.41 6.93 2.86
C ASP A 126 -12.20 7.88 2.91
N ASP A 127 -11.09 7.39 3.44
CA ASP A 127 -9.83 8.12 3.58
C ASP A 127 -9.01 8.22 2.28
N THR A 128 -9.50 7.64 1.19
CA THR A 128 -8.85 7.74 -0.12
C THR A 128 -9.30 9.00 -0.86
N THR A 129 -8.35 9.88 -1.17
CA THR A 129 -8.67 11.14 -1.87
C THR A 129 -9.25 10.87 -3.26
N ARG A 130 -10.02 11.83 -3.80
CA ARG A 130 -10.61 11.71 -5.15
C ARG A 130 -9.56 11.46 -6.24
N GLN A 131 -8.38 12.08 -6.10
CA GLN A 131 -7.26 11.89 -7.02
C GLN A 131 -6.69 10.47 -6.91
N GLN A 132 -6.35 10.01 -5.70
CA GLN A 132 -5.85 8.66 -5.47
C GLN A 132 -6.85 7.61 -5.98
N LYS A 133 -8.14 7.78 -5.67
CA LYS A 133 -9.23 6.91 -6.13
C LYS A 133 -9.24 6.76 -7.65
N ARG A 134 -9.12 7.87 -8.38
CA ARG A 134 -9.07 7.84 -9.84
C ARG A 134 -7.85 7.06 -10.34
N LEU A 135 -6.66 7.34 -9.81
CA LEU A 135 -5.42 6.68 -10.21
C LEU A 135 -5.45 5.17 -9.91
N ILE A 136 -6.01 4.78 -8.76
CA ILE A 136 -6.15 3.38 -8.36
C ILE A 136 -7.12 2.65 -9.29
N ARG A 137 -8.25 3.28 -9.66
CA ARG A 137 -9.20 2.70 -10.63
C ARG A 137 -8.61 2.58 -12.03
N ASP A 138 -7.88 3.59 -12.50
CA ASP A 138 -7.15 3.54 -13.76
C ASP A 138 -6.14 2.37 -13.74
N GLN A 139 -5.43 2.19 -12.62
CA GLN A 139 -4.48 1.08 -12.46
C GLN A 139 -5.16 -0.29 -12.48
N ARG A 140 -6.34 -0.44 -11.86
CA ARG A 140 -7.12 -1.69 -11.96
C ARG A 140 -7.50 -2.01 -13.41
N ALA A 141 -7.94 -1.00 -14.16
CA ALA A 141 -8.26 -1.16 -15.57
C ALA A 141 -7.02 -1.56 -16.39
N ALA A 142 -5.88 -0.90 -16.15
CA ALA A 142 -4.61 -1.21 -16.81
C ALA A 142 -4.08 -2.62 -16.50
N LEU A 143 -4.35 -3.14 -15.30
CA LEU A 143 -4.02 -4.52 -14.94
C LEU A 143 -5.00 -5.53 -15.51
N HIS A 144 -6.10 -5.11 -16.14
CA HIS A 144 -7.21 -5.98 -16.53
C HIS A 144 -7.70 -6.82 -15.34
N CYS A 145 -7.99 -6.15 -14.24
CA CYS A 145 -8.73 -6.76 -13.14
C CYS A 145 -10.15 -7.09 -13.63
N SER A 146 -10.54 -8.34 -13.49
CA SER A 146 -11.90 -8.86 -13.77
C SER A 146 -12.92 -8.35 -12.77
#